data_AF-A0A0D2MV14-F1
#
_entry.id   AF-A0A0D2MV14-F1
#
_cell.length_a   1.000
_cell.length_b   1.000
_cell.length_c   1.000
_cell.angle_alpha   90.00
_cell.angle_beta   90.00
_cell.angle_gamma   90.00
#
_symmetry.space_group_name_H-M   'P 1'
#
loop_
_entity.id
_entity.type
_entity.pdbx_description
1 polymer ?
#
loop_
_entity_poly.entity_id
_entity_poly.type
_entity_poly.pdbx_seq_one_letter_code
_entity_poly.pdbx_strand_id
1 'polypeptide(L)'
;MLCGVQKQVLRAQGCRAAPVRANAVVRRLRHVVSAAAVAERPAAPANPYRQPAGQGLGFYTGEDGYIYCDNLKVDDIRQQVQESPFYLYSRDRIASNYAAYQAALAGLDSIIGYAIKANNNLKIVQLLQSLGSGAVLVSGNELKLAIAAGFDASRCIFNGNGKLPWELELAAEAGCLVNVDSEFDFANIAAAAKKVNKRVKVLLRINPDVDPQVHAYVSTGLASSKFGIRNSHLQWFLDAIKAEPMIELVGVHSHLGSTITKVNIFSVCVRV
;
A
#
# COMPACT_ATOMS: atom_id res chain seq x y z
N MET A 1 -6.71 -2.03 1.04
CA MET A 1 -6.15 -1.03 0.11
C MET A 1 -4.81 -0.59 0.68
N LEU A 2 -3.69 -0.86 0.00
CA LEU A 2 -2.36 -0.47 0.48
C LEU A 2 -2.05 0.96 0.01
N CYS A 3 -2.29 1.94 0.88
CA CYS A 3 -1.82 3.30 0.65
C CYS A 3 -0.48 3.51 1.36
N GLY A 4 0.52 4.00 0.64
CA GLY A 4 1.76 4.47 1.26
C GLY A 4 1.54 5.85 1.86
N VAL A 5 1.69 5.98 3.18
CA VAL A 5 1.78 7.28 3.86
C VAL A 5 3.24 7.48 4.24
N GLN A 6 3.84 8.57 3.75
CA GLN A 6 5.21 8.96 4.10
C GLN A 6 5.16 10.21 4.98
N LYS A 7 5.93 10.19 6.07
CA LYS A 7 6.07 11.29 7.04
C LYS A 7 7.48 11.20 7.65
N GLN A 8 8.04 12.30 8.15
CA GLN A 8 9.25 12.33 9.00
C GLN A 8 8.86 12.48 10.49
N VAL A 9 9.76 12.22 11.47
CA VAL A 9 9.81 12.73 12.89
C VAL A 9 10.59 11.82 13.89
N LEU A 10 11.33 12.46 14.81
CA LEU A 10 12.44 11.98 15.67
C LEU A 10 12.17 11.17 16.98
N ARG A 11 13.28 10.59 17.48
CA ARG A 11 13.68 9.50 18.44
C ARG A 11 12.82 8.89 19.59
N ALA A 12 13.17 7.62 19.90
CA ALA A 12 12.57 6.63 20.83
C ALA A 12 12.76 6.96 22.35
N GLN A 13 12.15 6.31 23.35
CA GLN A 13 12.18 4.88 23.80
C GLN A 13 10.90 4.55 24.64
N GLY A 14 10.62 3.36 25.22
CA GLY A 14 11.20 2.00 25.12
C GLY A 14 11.16 1.19 26.44
N CYS A 15 10.32 0.14 26.56
CA CYS A 15 10.25 -0.76 27.75
C CYS A 15 10.24 -2.26 27.35
N ARG A 16 10.67 -3.15 28.26
CA ARG A 16 10.73 -4.63 28.07
C ARG A 16 9.90 -5.39 29.12
N ALA A 17 9.44 -6.59 28.77
CA ALA A 17 8.88 -7.60 29.68
C ALA A 17 9.31 -9.03 29.26
N ALA A 18 9.27 -9.98 30.21
CA ALA A 18 9.81 -11.34 30.07
C ALA A 18 8.70 -12.42 29.91
N PRO A 19 9.03 -13.64 29.41
CA PRO A 19 8.03 -14.65 29.02
C PRO A 19 7.71 -15.70 30.10
N VAL A 20 6.54 -16.33 29.97
CA VAL A 20 6.07 -17.46 30.81
C VAL A 20 5.97 -18.74 29.99
N ARG A 21 6.30 -19.90 30.59
CA ARG A 21 6.24 -21.23 29.97
C ARG A 21 4.85 -21.87 30.11
N ALA A 22 4.45 -22.66 29.11
CA ALA A 22 3.26 -23.50 29.16
C ALA A 22 3.65 -24.99 29.23
N ASN A 23 2.88 -25.78 29.99
CA ASN A 23 2.88 -27.25 29.96
C ASN A 23 1.43 -27.71 29.84
N ALA A 24 1.12 -28.56 28.85
CA ALA A 24 -0.20 -29.13 28.65
C ALA A 24 -0.12 -30.67 28.65
N VAL A 25 -0.87 -31.31 29.55
CA VAL A 25 -0.99 -32.77 29.62
C VAL A 25 -2.25 -33.21 28.88
N VAL A 26 -2.10 -34.06 27.86
CA VAL A 26 -3.23 -34.59 27.10
C VAL A 26 -3.77 -35.85 27.77
N ARG A 27 -5.04 -35.82 28.22
CA ARG A 27 -5.80 -37.02 28.59
C ARG A 27 -6.88 -37.29 27.55
N ARG A 28 -6.90 -38.52 27.01
CA ARG A 28 -7.99 -39.02 26.15
C ARG A 28 -9.21 -39.34 27.02
N LEU A 29 -10.40 -38.98 26.53
CA LEU A 29 -11.67 -39.54 26.98
C LEU A 29 -12.47 -40.00 25.75
N ARG A 30 -13.18 -41.11 25.91
CA ARG A 30 -14.10 -41.68 24.91
C ARG A 30 -15.55 -41.52 25.37
N HIS A 31 -16.44 -41.61 24.38
CA HIS A 31 -17.83 -42.08 24.43
C HIS A 31 -18.99 -41.09 24.53
N VAL A 32 -20.09 -41.63 23.98
CA VAL A 32 -21.51 -41.24 24.00
C VAL A 32 -21.90 -40.11 23.05
N VAL A 33 -22.45 -40.51 21.90
CA VAL A 33 -23.39 -39.67 21.14
C VAL A 33 -24.73 -39.71 21.88
N SER A 34 -25.16 -38.57 22.39
CA SER A 34 -26.52 -38.38 22.93
C SER A 34 -27.25 -37.36 22.06
N ALA A 35 -28.52 -37.63 21.76
CA ALA A 35 -29.37 -36.70 21.04
C ALA A 35 -29.74 -35.53 21.96
N ALA A 36 -28.99 -34.43 21.88
CA ALA A 36 -29.29 -33.22 22.62
C ALA A 36 -30.49 -32.49 21.98
N ALA A 37 -31.43 -32.07 22.82
CA ALA A 37 -32.55 -31.21 22.41
C ALA A 37 -32.04 -29.92 21.75
N VAL A 38 -32.86 -29.33 20.88
CA VAL A 38 -32.59 -28.01 20.28
C VAL A 38 -32.73 -26.95 21.38
N ALA A 39 -31.66 -26.74 22.14
CA ALA A 39 -31.51 -25.56 22.97
C ALA A 39 -31.57 -24.33 22.07
N GLU A 40 -32.39 -23.35 22.43
CA GLU A 40 -32.37 -22.05 21.77
C GLU A 40 -30.94 -21.52 21.78
N ARG A 41 -30.38 -21.27 20.60
CA ARG A 41 -29.05 -20.68 20.51
C ARG A 41 -29.12 -19.32 21.22
N PRO A 42 -28.26 -19.05 22.22
CA PRO A 42 -28.17 -17.71 22.78
C PRO A 42 -27.93 -16.73 21.63
N ALA A 43 -28.64 -15.60 21.65
CA ALA A 43 -28.62 -14.63 20.57
C ALA A 43 -27.18 -14.35 20.14
N ALA A 44 -26.86 -14.69 18.89
CA ALA A 44 -25.51 -14.51 18.38
C ALA A 44 -25.12 -13.02 18.56
N PRO A 45 -23.90 -12.71 19.02
CA PRO A 45 -23.48 -11.33 19.20
C PRO A 45 -23.75 -10.57 17.90
N ALA A 46 -24.41 -9.42 18.01
CA ALA A 46 -24.95 -8.68 16.87
C ALA A 46 -23.88 -8.59 15.77
N ASN A 47 -24.15 -9.25 14.63
CA ASN A 47 -23.18 -9.33 13.55
C ASN A 47 -22.87 -7.89 13.10
N PRO A 48 -21.62 -7.40 13.22
CA PRO A 48 -21.28 -6.02 12.87
C PRO A 48 -21.45 -5.72 11.37
N TYR A 49 -21.60 -6.78 10.57
CA TYR A 49 -21.96 -6.70 9.15
C TYR A 49 -23.47 -6.80 8.89
N ARG A 50 -24.34 -6.74 9.91
CA ARG A 50 -25.80 -6.63 9.70
C ARG A 50 -26.22 -5.17 9.68
N GLN A 51 -26.82 -4.73 8.58
CA GLN A 51 -27.22 -3.33 8.36
C GLN A 51 -28.58 -3.29 7.62
N PRO A 52 -29.31 -2.16 7.65
CA PRO A 52 -30.55 -2.03 6.88
C PRO A 52 -30.33 -2.32 5.39
N ALA A 53 -31.24 -3.09 4.79
CA ALA A 53 -31.12 -3.55 3.42
C ALA A 53 -31.00 -2.36 2.44
N GLY A 54 -29.99 -2.39 1.56
CA GLY A 54 -29.74 -1.34 0.57
C GLY A 54 -29.18 -0.01 1.11
N GLN A 55 -28.81 0.09 2.39
CA GLN A 55 -28.34 1.35 3.02
C GLN A 55 -26.92 1.27 3.62
N GLY A 56 -26.25 0.12 3.51
CA GLY A 56 -24.90 -0.09 4.02
C GLY A 56 -23.78 0.28 3.05
N LEU A 57 -22.55 0.20 3.54
CA LEU A 57 -21.33 0.58 2.81
C LEU A 57 -20.42 -0.63 2.54
N GLY A 58 -20.04 -0.88 1.29
CA GLY A 58 -19.28 -2.07 0.92
C GLY A 58 -20.12 -3.33 1.04
N PHE A 59 -19.48 -4.46 1.40
CA PHE A 59 -20.18 -5.73 1.58
C PHE A 59 -20.72 -5.90 3.00
N TYR A 60 -22.01 -6.23 3.10
CA TYR A 60 -22.72 -6.49 4.36
C TYR A 60 -23.91 -7.44 4.14
N THR A 61 -24.49 -7.95 5.22
CA THR A 61 -25.73 -8.72 5.22
C THR A 61 -26.89 -7.80 5.58
N GLY A 62 -27.93 -7.77 4.75
CA GLY A 62 -29.16 -7.05 5.05
C GLY A 62 -29.90 -7.66 6.25
N GLU A 63 -30.81 -6.90 6.85
CA GLU A 63 -31.72 -7.43 7.87
C GLU A 63 -32.63 -8.55 7.30
N ASP A 64 -32.94 -8.47 6.01
CA ASP A 64 -33.62 -9.48 5.19
C ASP A 64 -32.82 -10.79 4.95
N GLY A 65 -31.54 -10.82 5.37
CA GLY A 65 -30.66 -11.99 5.26
C GLY A 65 -29.90 -12.11 3.94
N TYR A 66 -30.08 -11.21 2.97
CA TYR A 66 -29.33 -11.23 1.72
C TYR A 66 -27.98 -10.50 1.85
N ILE A 67 -27.04 -10.78 0.95
CA ILE A 67 -25.77 -10.04 0.87
C ILE A 67 -25.96 -8.83 -0.06
N TYR A 68 -25.50 -7.67 0.39
CA TYR A 68 -25.49 -6.42 -0.35
C TYR A 68 -24.05 -5.95 -0.60
N CYS A 69 -23.88 -5.18 -1.68
CA CYS A 69 -22.70 -4.41 -2.02
C CYS A 69 -23.15 -2.97 -2.27
N ASP A 70 -22.81 -2.06 -1.35
CA ASP A 70 -23.39 -0.71 -1.27
C ASP A 70 -24.94 -0.80 -1.23
N ASN A 71 -25.67 -0.12 -2.10
CA ASN A 71 -27.13 -0.20 -2.16
C ASN A 71 -27.68 -1.40 -2.98
N LEU A 72 -26.81 -2.23 -3.57
CA LEU A 72 -27.20 -3.29 -4.51
C LEU A 72 -27.16 -4.68 -3.87
N LYS A 73 -28.23 -5.46 -4.03
CA LYS A 73 -28.29 -6.86 -3.61
C LYS A 73 -27.43 -7.72 -4.55
N VAL A 74 -26.52 -8.52 -3.99
CA VAL A 74 -25.52 -9.29 -4.76
C VAL A 74 -26.16 -10.38 -5.62
N ASP A 75 -27.30 -10.93 -5.20
CA ASP A 75 -28.01 -11.91 -6.02
C ASP A 75 -28.63 -11.30 -7.28
N ASP A 76 -29.16 -10.09 -7.18
CA ASP A 76 -29.74 -9.35 -8.32
C ASP A 76 -28.64 -8.97 -9.34
N ILE A 77 -27.43 -8.64 -8.86
CA ILE A 77 -26.24 -8.47 -9.72
C ILE A 77 -25.86 -9.80 -10.39
N ARG A 78 -25.86 -10.91 -9.64
CA ARG A 78 -25.51 -12.25 -10.14
C ARG A 78 -26.44 -12.71 -11.27
N GLN A 79 -27.69 -12.27 -11.29
CA GLN A 79 -28.65 -12.55 -12.36
C GLN A 79 -28.45 -11.70 -13.62
N GLN A 80 -27.70 -10.59 -13.53
CA GLN A 80 -27.45 -9.65 -14.64
C GLN A 80 -26.08 -9.84 -15.32
N VAL A 81 -25.11 -10.49 -14.65
CA VAL A 81 -23.81 -10.81 -15.24
C VAL A 81 -23.90 -12.03 -16.17
N GLN A 82 -23.15 -12.00 -17.28
CA GLN A 82 -23.18 -13.06 -18.29
C GLN A 82 -22.50 -14.35 -17.82
N GLU A 83 -21.44 -14.24 -17.02
CA GLU A 83 -20.60 -15.37 -16.62
C GLU A 83 -20.17 -15.26 -15.14
N SER A 84 -19.74 -16.39 -14.58
CA SER A 84 -19.13 -16.46 -13.25
C SER A 84 -17.90 -17.40 -13.30
N PRO A 85 -16.85 -17.15 -12.50
CA PRO A 85 -16.73 -16.13 -11.45
C PRO A 85 -16.52 -14.70 -11.99
N PHE A 86 -16.97 -13.71 -11.23
CA PHE A 86 -16.75 -12.29 -11.51
C PHE A 86 -16.24 -11.56 -10.26
N TYR A 87 -15.55 -10.43 -10.47
CA TYR A 87 -15.16 -9.54 -9.39
C TYR A 87 -16.20 -8.43 -9.21
N LEU A 88 -16.76 -8.31 -8.01
CA LEU A 88 -17.63 -7.21 -7.61
C LEU A 88 -16.87 -6.25 -6.69
N TYR A 89 -16.87 -4.96 -7.04
CA TYR A 89 -16.22 -3.90 -6.28
C TYR A 89 -17.25 -2.86 -5.84
N SER A 90 -17.22 -2.52 -4.56
CA SER A 90 -17.96 -1.37 -4.03
C SER A 90 -17.23 -0.07 -4.41
N ARG A 91 -17.94 0.84 -5.08
CA ARG A 91 -17.43 2.17 -5.42
C ARG A 91 -17.29 3.01 -4.15
N ASP A 92 -18.30 2.95 -3.30
CA ASP A 92 -18.41 3.86 -2.16
C ASP A 92 -17.43 3.47 -1.05
N ARG A 93 -17.12 2.17 -0.89
CA ARG A 93 -16.04 1.72 -0.02
C ARG A 93 -14.67 2.18 -0.53
N ILE A 94 -14.44 2.23 -1.86
CA ILE A 94 -13.18 2.77 -2.41
C ILE A 94 -13.08 4.27 -2.09
N ALA A 95 -14.14 5.03 -2.34
CA ALA A 95 -14.19 6.47 -2.04
C ALA A 95 -14.03 6.77 -0.54
N SER A 96 -14.76 6.04 0.32
CA SER A 96 -14.68 6.15 1.78
C SER A 96 -13.29 5.83 2.33
N ASN A 97 -12.63 4.79 1.81
CA ASN A 97 -11.25 4.48 2.19
C ASN A 97 -10.27 5.61 1.82
N TYR A 98 -10.43 6.21 0.63
CA TYR A 98 -9.61 7.35 0.22
C TYR A 98 -9.86 8.59 1.08
N ALA A 99 -11.14 8.91 1.33
CA ALA A 99 -11.55 10.03 2.20
C ALA A 99 -11.00 9.89 3.63
N ALA A 100 -10.89 8.67 4.16
CA ALA A 100 -10.28 8.41 5.47
C ALA A 100 -8.78 8.79 5.50
N TYR A 101 -8.02 8.50 4.43
CA TYR A 101 -6.63 8.97 4.31
C TYR A 101 -6.54 10.49 4.16
N GLN A 102 -7.46 11.10 3.39
CA GLN A 102 -7.51 12.56 3.22
C GLN A 102 -7.79 13.29 4.53
N ALA A 103 -8.75 12.79 5.32
CA ALA A 103 -9.05 13.33 6.65
C ALA A 103 -7.87 13.15 7.63
N ALA A 104 -7.20 11.99 7.61
CA ALA A 104 -6.05 11.71 8.48
C ALA A 104 -4.79 12.54 8.15
N LEU A 105 -4.72 13.14 6.96
CA LEU A 105 -3.63 13.99 6.50
C LEU A 105 -4.02 15.48 6.38
N ALA A 106 -5.23 15.86 6.83
CA ALA A 106 -5.69 17.24 6.78
C ALA A 106 -4.72 18.20 7.49
N GLY A 107 -4.42 19.33 6.84
CA GLY A 107 -3.45 20.31 7.34
C GLY A 107 -1.98 19.96 7.06
N LEU A 108 -1.67 18.84 6.41
CA LEU A 108 -0.32 18.49 5.94
C LEU A 108 -0.24 18.61 4.42
N ASP A 109 0.81 19.28 3.93
CA ASP A 109 1.18 19.17 2.51
C ASP A 109 1.58 17.72 2.22
N SER A 110 0.77 17.04 1.40
CA SER A 110 0.83 15.59 1.27
C SER A 110 0.21 15.07 -0.04
N ILE A 111 0.75 13.96 -0.54
CA ILE A 111 0.23 13.24 -1.70
C ILE A 111 -0.19 11.85 -1.25
N ILE A 112 -1.49 11.55 -1.38
CA ILE A 112 -2.03 10.21 -1.20
C ILE A 112 -1.76 9.43 -2.50
N GLY A 113 -0.70 8.61 -2.49
CA GLY A 113 -0.29 7.81 -3.65
C GLY A 113 -0.89 6.41 -3.63
N TYR A 114 -1.82 6.12 -4.54
CA TYR A 114 -2.36 4.76 -4.71
C TYR A 114 -1.36 3.85 -5.43
N ALA A 115 -1.03 2.70 -4.83
CA ALA A 115 -0.16 1.71 -5.45
C ALA A 115 -0.92 0.91 -6.53
N ILE A 116 -0.71 1.23 -7.81
CA ILE A 116 -1.44 0.65 -8.95
C ILE A 116 -1.33 -0.88 -9.00
N LYS A 117 -0.17 -1.44 -8.64
CA LYS A 117 0.06 -2.88 -8.47
C LYS A 117 -0.94 -3.61 -7.56
N ALA A 118 -1.70 -2.91 -6.72
CA ALA A 118 -2.71 -3.52 -5.86
C ALA A 118 -4.01 -3.87 -6.63
N ASN A 119 -4.39 -3.05 -7.62
CA ASN A 119 -5.44 -3.32 -8.60
C ASN A 119 -5.32 -2.30 -9.74
N ASN A 120 -5.02 -2.79 -10.94
CA ASN A 120 -4.77 -1.97 -12.13
C ASN A 120 -5.99 -1.87 -13.06
N ASN A 121 -7.20 -2.19 -12.57
CA ASN A 121 -8.43 -1.97 -13.33
C ASN A 121 -8.61 -0.47 -13.62
N LEU A 122 -8.69 -0.11 -14.90
CA LEU A 122 -8.75 1.29 -15.34
C LEU A 122 -9.88 2.09 -14.68
N LYS A 123 -11.04 1.49 -14.38
CA LYS A 123 -12.16 2.21 -13.75
C LYS A 123 -11.93 2.49 -12.26
N ILE A 124 -11.24 1.60 -11.55
CA ILE A 124 -10.79 1.84 -10.17
C ILE A 124 -9.70 2.92 -10.14
N VAL A 125 -8.77 2.87 -11.09
CA VAL A 125 -7.67 3.83 -11.23
C VAL A 125 -8.22 5.23 -11.60
N GLN A 126 -9.17 5.33 -12.54
CA GLN A 126 -9.90 6.57 -12.88
C GLN A 126 -10.73 7.10 -11.69
N LEU A 127 -11.37 6.24 -10.90
CA LEU A 127 -12.09 6.66 -9.69
C LEU A 127 -11.15 7.34 -8.69
N LEU A 128 -9.99 6.74 -8.41
CA LEU A 128 -9.01 7.31 -7.48
C LEU A 128 -8.38 8.60 -8.01
N GLN A 129 -8.13 8.69 -9.33
CA GLN A 129 -7.73 9.94 -9.99
C GLN A 129 -8.76 11.05 -9.73
N SER A 130 -10.06 10.76 -9.93
CA SER A 130 -11.14 11.74 -9.79
C SER A 130 -11.35 12.23 -8.34
N LEU A 131 -10.87 11.46 -7.36
CA LEU A 131 -10.86 11.82 -5.94
C LEU A 131 -9.61 12.65 -5.56
N GLY A 132 -8.69 12.89 -6.49
CA GLY A 132 -7.48 13.69 -6.30
C GLY A 132 -6.23 12.89 -5.90
N SER A 133 -6.24 11.57 -6.03
CA SER A 133 -5.10 10.69 -5.70
C SER A 133 -3.89 10.99 -6.60
N GLY A 134 -2.68 10.84 -6.04
CA GLY A 134 -1.48 10.55 -6.84
C GLY A 134 -1.37 9.04 -7.11
N ALA A 135 -0.35 8.62 -7.85
CA ALA A 135 -0.11 7.20 -8.15
C ALA A 135 1.30 6.75 -7.73
N VAL A 136 1.40 5.50 -7.26
CA VAL A 136 2.66 4.82 -6.97
C VAL A 136 2.80 3.66 -7.95
N LEU A 137 3.88 3.70 -8.73
CA LEU A 137 4.10 2.91 -9.94
C LEU A 137 5.30 2.00 -9.76
N VAL A 138 5.28 0.80 -10.33
CA VAL A 138 6.42 -0.15 -10.36
C VAL A 138 6.81 -0.63 -11.75
N SER A 139 6.17 -0.12 -12.82
CA SER A 139 6.63 -0.28 -14.21
C SER A 139 6.20 0.89 -15.09
N GLY A 140 6.84 1.04 -16.25
CA GLY A 140 6.46 2.01 -17.28
C GLY A 140 5.10 1.72 -17.91
N ASN A 141 4.59 0.48 -17.81
CA ASN A 141 3.21 0.16 -18.21
C ASN A 141 2.17 0.65 -17.18
N GLU A 142 2.50 0.65 -15.89
CA GLU A 142 1.67 1.34 -14.89
C GLU A 142 1.71 2.86 -15.08
N LEU A 143 2.84 3.43 -15.49
CA LEU A 143 2.92 4.85 -15.86
C LEU A 143 2.02 5.19 -17.07
N LYS A 144 2.08 4.38 -18.13
CA LYS A 144 1.15 4.53 -19.29
C LYS A 144 -0.31 4.45 -18.85
N LEU A 145 -0.65 3.51 -17.96
CA LEU A 145 -2.00 3.38 -17.41
C LEU A 145 -2.41 4.60 -16.58
N ALA A 146 -1.52 5.14 -15.74
CA ALA A 146 -1.78 6.33 -14.93
C ALA A 146 -2.02 7.58 -15.83
N ILE A 147 -1.19 7.77 -16.85
CA ILE A 147 -1.36 8.84 -17.85
C ILE A 147 -2.71 8.67 -18.58
N ALA A 148 -3.03 7.46 -19.05
CA ALA A 148 -4.30 7.17 -19.73
C ALA A 148 -5.54 7.31 -18.81
N ALA A 149 -5.36 7.20 -17.49
CA ALA A 149 -6.39 7.45 -16.49
C ALA A 149 -6.49 8.94 -16.09
N GLY A 150 -5.63 9.81 -16.61
CA GLY A 150 -5.64 11.26 -16.34
C GLY A 150 -4.87 11.70 -15.10
N PHE A 151 -3.96 10.88 -14.55
CA PHE A 151 -3.12 11.32 -13.44
C PHE A 151 -2.14 12.41 -13.90
N ASP A 152 -1.98 13.43 -13.05
CA ASP A 152 -0.84 14.34 -13.11
C ASP A 152 0.45 13.56 -12.78
N ALA A 153 1.31 13.42 -13.79
CA ALA A 153 2.57 12.69 -13.65
C ALA A 153 3.53 13.30 -12.61
N SER A 154 3.44 14.61 -12.33
CA SER A 154 4.23 15.24 -11.26
C SER A 154 3.82 14.76 -9.86
N ARG A 155 2.63 14.16 -9.72
CA ARG A 155 2.10 13.52 -8.52
C ARG A 155 2.20 11.98 -8.57
N CYS A 156 2.99 11.45 -9.50
CA CYS A 156 3.31 10.03 -9.63
C CYS A 156 4.71 9.72 -9.10
N ILE A 157 4.85 8.63 -8.33
CA ILE A 157 6.13 8.15 -7.77
C ILE A 157 6.49 6.80 -8.39
N PHE A 158 7.51 6.79 -9.26
CA PHE A 158 8.01 5.60 -9.93
C PHE A 158 9.07 4.87 -9.09
N ASN A 159 8.76 3.63 -8.72
CA ASN A 159 9.55 2.73 -7.90
C ASN A 159 10.08 1.55 -8.72
N GLY A 160 11.08 0.84 -8.20
CA GLY A 160 11.50 -0.46 -8.72
C GLY A 160 13.00 -0.69 -8.53
N ASN A 161 13.38 -1.93 -8.22
CA ASN A 161 14.77 -2.37 -8.02
C ASN A 161 15.47 -2.81 -9.32
N GLY A 162 14.94 -2.41 -10.48
CA GLY A 162 15.34 -2.91 -11.79
C GLY A 162 14.56 -2.23 -12.91
N LYS A 163 14.45 -0.90 -12.84
CA LYS A 163 13.76 -0.07 -13.83
C LYS A 163 14.53 -0.10 -15.15
N LEU A 164 13.83 -0.35 -16.26
CA LEU A 164 14.45 -0.44 -17.59
C LEU A 164 14.70 0.96 -18.16
N PRO A 165 15.70 1.15 -19.06
CA PRO A 165 16.02 2.46 -19.63
C PRO A 165 14.81 3.18 -20.26
N TRP A 166 13.99 2.47 -21.04
CA TRP A 166 12.79 3.06 -21.66
C TRP A 166 11.72 3.50 -20.65
N GLU A 167 11.65 2.86 -19.47
CA GLU A 167 10.72 3.24 -18.40
C GLU A 167 11.20 4.51 -17.70
N LEU A 168 12.52 4.65 -17.53
CA LEU A 168 13.16 5.82 -16.95
C LEU A 168 13.11 7.03 -17.89
N GLU A 169 13.31 6.82 -19.19
CA GLU A 169 13.10 7.83 -20.22
C GLU A 169 11.65 8.34 -20.18
N LEU A 170 10.66 7.45 -20.20
CA LEU A 170 9.24 7.80 -20.09
C LEU A 170 8.92 8.54 -18.78
N ALA A 171 9.47 8.10 -17.65
CA ALA A 171 9.26 8.74 -16.35
C ALA A 171 9.87 10.15 -16.28
N ALA A 172 11.06 10.33 -16.87
CA ALA A 172 11.73 11.63 -16.97
C ALA A 172 10.98 12.56 -17.94
N GLU A 173 10.52 12.05 -19.09
CA GLU A 173 9.69 12.80 -20.05
C GLU A 173 8.37 13.28 -19.43
N ALA A 174 7.70 12.41 -18.68
CA ALA A 174 6.45 12.71 -18.00
C ALA A 174 6.63 13.61 -16.76
N GLY A 175 7.85 13.76 -16.24
CA GLY A 175 8.13 14.56 -15.03
C GLY A 175 7.74 13.87 -13.72
N CYS A 176 7.80 12.53 -13.68
CA CYS A 176 7.54 11.75 -12.47
C CYS A 176 8.63 11.95 -11.41
N LEU A 177 8.25 11.76 -10.14
CA LEU A 177 9.19 11.54 -9.04
C LEU A 177 9.76 10.11 -9.19
N VAL A 178 11.08 9.94 -9.13
CA VAL A 178 11.71 8.61 -9.31
C VAL A 178 12.47 8.20 -8.05
N ASN A 179 12.15 7.04 -7.50
CA ASN A 179 12.87 6.49 -6.35
C ASN A 179 14.13 5.75 -6.82
N VAL A 180 15.28 6.19 -6.32
CA VAL A 180 16.58 5.54 -6.51
C VAL A 180 16.68 4.35 -5.55
N ASP A 181 16.91 3.16 -6.10
CA ASP A 181 16.99 1.90 -5.36
C ASP A 181 18.44 1.40 -5.19
N SER A 182 19.34 1.73 -6.13
CA SER A 182 20.74 1.25 -6.19
C SER A 182 21.68 2.17 -6.99
N GLU A 183 22.98 1.87 -6.98
CA GLU A 183 24.02 2.61 -7.73
C GLU A 183 23.80 2.55 -9.25
N PHE A 184 23.52 1.35 -9.79
CA PHE A 184 23.24 1.17 -11.22
C PHE A 184 21.93 1.88 -11.63
N ASP A 185 20.96 1.92 -10.71
CA ASP A 185 19.67 2.56 -10.93
C ASP A 185 19.82 4.09 -10.97
N PHE A 186 20.63 4.67 -10.08
CA PHE A 186 21.04 6.07 -10.17
C PHE A 186 21.71 6.39 -11.51
N ALA A 187 22.67 5.57 -11.95
CA ALA A 187 23.35 5.76 -13.23
C ALA A 187 22.37 5.72 -14.43
N ASN A 188 21.42 4.79 -14.41
CA ASN A 188 20.37 4.69 -15.44
C ASN A 188 19.42 5.91 -15.42
N ILE A 189 19.05 6.41 -14.24
CA ILE A 189 18.20 7.62 -14.11
C ILE A 189 18.94 8.85 -14.67
N ALA A 190 20.23 9.01 -14.34
CA ALA A 190 21.06 10.09 -14.87
C ALA A 190 21.24 10.01 -16.40
N ALA A 191 21.42 8.80 -16.95
CA ALA A 191 21.47 8.58 -18.39
C ALA A 191 20.14 8.94 -19.08
N ALA A 192 19.00 8.53 -18.52
CA ALA A 192 17.68 8.89 -19.03
C ALA A 192 17.45 10.41 -18.99
N ALA A 193 17.75 11.06 -17.85
CA ALA A 193 17.62 12.51 -17.67
C ALA A 193 18.39 13.31 -18.73
N LYS A 194 19.64 12.90 -19.02
CA LYS A 194 20.48 13.47 -20.09
C LYS A 194 19.90 13.22 -21.47
N LYS A 195 19.47 11.99 -21.77
CA LYS A 195 18.93 11.60 -23.08
C LYS A 195 17.67 12.38 -23.45
N VAL A 196 16.77 12.60 -22.48
CA VAL A 196 15.51 13.36 -22.69
C VAL A 196 15.67 14.87 -22.46
N ASN A 197 16.86 15.31 -22.06
CA ASN A 197 17.22 16.68 -21.67
C ASN A 197 16.24 17.30 -20.66
N LYS A 198 15.88 16.55 -19.61
CA LYS A 198 15.04 17.03 -18.49
C LYS A 198 15.66 16.67 -17.15
N ARG A 199 15.58 17.61 -16.19
CA ARG A 199 15.98 17.36 -14.81
C ARG A 199 14.98 16.43 -14.13
N VAL A 200 15.46 15.37 -13.48
CA VAL A 200 14.61 14.37 -12.80
C VAL A 200 14.63 14.58 -11.29
N LYS A 201 13.44 14.68 -10.70
CA LYS A 201 13.25 14.74 -9.25
C LYS A 201 13.32 13.34 -8.66
N VAL A 202 14.22 13.13 -7.70
CA VAL A 202 14.47 11.82 -7.10
C VAL A 202 14.28 11.81 -5.59
N LEU A 203 13.92 10.64 -5.08
CA LEU A 203 14.02 10.32 -3.66
C LEU A 203 14.96 9.13 -3.48
N LEU A 204 15.81 9.17 -2.45
CA LEU A 204 16.65 8.02 -2.09
C LEU A 204 15.81 7.01 -1.30
N ARG A 205 15.70 5.77 -1.77
CA ARG A 205 15.06 4.72 -1.00
C ARG A 205 16.00 4.21 0.09
N ILE A 206 15.74 4.54 1.34
CA ILE A 206 16.59 4.16 2.48
C ILE A 206 15.91 3.03 3.28
N ASN A 207 16.70 1.99 3.59
CA ASN A 207 16.34 0.98 4.58
C ASN A 207 16.69 1.50 5.98
N PRO A 208 15.70 1.74 6.87
CA PRO A 208 15.92 2.37 8.16
C PRO A 208 16.46 1.39 9.22
N ASP A 209 16.79 0.16 8.80
CA ASP A 209 17.27 -0.96 9.64
C ASP A 209 16.36 -1.25 10.85
N VAL A 210 15.05 -1.13 10.65
CA VAL A 210 14.04 -1.43 11.67
C VAL A 210 13.34 -2.74 11.33
N ASP A 211 13.38 -3.71 12.25
CA ASP A 211 12.59 -4.94 12.15
C ASP A 211 11.09 -4.61 12.37
N PRO A 212 10.20 -4.81 11.38
CA PRO A 212 8.78 -4.55 11.49
C PRO A 212 8.01 -5.58 12.34
N GLN A 213 8.65 -6.59 12.91
CA GLN A 213 8.03 -7.65 13.72
C GLN A 213 6.87 -8.38 13.02
N VAL A 214 6.95 -8.49 11.69
CA VAL A 214 6.09 -9.32 10.84
C VAL A 214 6.93 -10.43 10.19
N HIS A 215 6.28 -11.43 9.58
CA HIS A 215 6.99 -12.55 8.93
C HIS A 215 8.08 -12.06 7.96
N ALA A 216 9.26 -12.68 8.02
CA ALA A 216 10.47 -12.27 7.30
C ALA A 216 10.25 -12.05 5.78
N TYR A 217 9.39 -12.84 5.14
CA TYR A 217 9.03 -12.70 3.72
C TYR A 217 8.32 -11.38 3.35
N VAL A 218 7.72 -10.68 4.31
CA VAL A 218 6.97 -9.43 4.13
C VAL A 218 7.78 -8.21 4.60
N SER A 219 8.94 -8.45 5.21
CA SER A 219 9.82 -7.41 5.77
C SER A 219 10.78 -6.87 4.70
N THR A 220 10.40 -5.77 4.05
CA THR A 220 11.26 -5.09 3.07
C THR A 220 12.22 -4.06 3.70
N GLY A 221 12.16 -3.85 5.01
CA GLY A 221 13.00 -2.87 5.73
C GLY A 221 14.34 -3.42 6.28
N LEU A 222 14.56 -4.73 6.21
CA LEU A 222 15.79 -5.38 6.68
C LEU A 222 16.98 -5.09 5.76
N ALA A 223 18.19 -4.96 6.33
CA ALA A 223 19.43 -4.76 5.57
C ALA A 223 19.80 -5.90 4.58
N SER A 224 19.14 -7.06 4.69
CA SER A 224 19.23 -8.20 3.76
C SER A 224 18.25 -8.12 2.58
N SER A 225 17.37 -7.13 2.54
CA SER A 225 16.44 -6.95 1.41
C SER A 225 17.18 -6.55 0.14
N LYS A 226 16.70 -7.02 -1.02
CA LYS A 226 17.19 -6.61 -2.36
C LYS A 226 16.81 -5.18 -2.75
N PHE A 227 16.14 -4.47 -1.86
CA PHE A 227 15.47 -3.21 -2.09
C PHE A 227 16.20 -2.11 -1.34
N GLY A 228 16.49 -1.00 -2.01
CA GLY A 228 16.94 0.23 -1.36
C GLY A 228 18.36 0.20 -0.80
N ILE A 229 18.72 1.37 -0.29
CA ILE A 229 20.08 1.77 0.08
C ILE A 229 20.29 1.51 1.57
N ARG A 230 21.43 0.88 1.90
CA ARG A 230 21.91 0.75 3.27
C ARG A 230 22.41 2.09 3.77
N ASN A 231 22.08 2.46 5.02
CA ASN A 231 22.47 3.75 5.58
C ASN A 231 24.00 4.02 5.53
N SER A 232 24.83 2.98 5.66
CA SER A 232 26.29 3.08 5.54
C SER A 232 26.80 3.51 4.16
N HIS A 233 25.98 3.43 3.11
CA HIS A 233 26.32 3.82 1.75
C HIS A 233 25.61 5.13 1.31
N LEU A 234 24.84 5.77 2.20
CA LEU A 234 24.09 6.99 1.89
C LEU A 234 24.99 8.13 1.39
N GLN A 235 26.18 8.28 1.96
CA GLN A 235 27.13 9.35 1.60
C GLN A 235 27.51 9.30 0.11
N TRP A 236 27.76 8.10 -0.44
CA TRP A 236 28.08 7.93 -1.86
C TRP A 236 26.98 8.47 -2.77
N PHE A 237 25.71 8.23 -2.44
CA PHE A 237 24.59 8.76 -3.21
C PHE A 237 24.47 10.28 -3.11
N LEU A 238 24.76 10.87 -1.95
CA LEU A 238 24.74 12.33 -1.78
C LEU A 238 25.84 12.99 -2.62
N ASP A 239 27.04 12.42 -2.64
CA ASP A 239 28.16 12.91 -3.44
C ASP A 239 27.91 12.72 -4.95
N ALA A 240 27.36 11.56 -5.35
CA ALA A 240 27.01 11.26 -6.73
C ALA A 240 25.89 12.17 -7.27
N ILE A 241 24.85 12.44 -6.48
CA ILE A 241 23.79 13.39 -6.83
C ILE A 241 24.35 14.81 -6.94
N LYS A 242 25.23 15.22 -6.01
CA LYS A 242 25.86 16.55 -6.04
C LYS A 242 26.71 16.77 -7.30
N ALA A 243 27.27 15.71 -7.86
CA ALA A 243 28.03 15.72 -9.11
C ALA A 243 27.16 15.69 -10.39
N GLU A 244 25.86 15.40 -10.29
CA GLU A 244 24.96 15.23 -11.44
C GLU A 244 23.89 16.33 -11.52
N PRO A 245 24.08 17.39 -12.34
CA PRO A 245 23.17 18.53 -12.39
C PRO A 245 21.76 18.17 -12.92
N MET A 246 21.64 17.09 -13.71
CA MET A 246 20.36 16.62 -14.24
C MET A 246 19.49 15.91 -13.20
N ILE A 247 19.95 15.77 -11.95
CA ILE A 247 19.21 15.18 -10.85
C ILE A 247 18.88 16.24 -9.78
N GLU A 248 17.71 16.09 -9.16
CA GLU A 248 17.23 16.93 -8.07
C GLU A 248 16.78 16.03 -6.91
N LEU A 249 17.54 15.97 -5.82
CA LEU A 249 17.13 15.26 -4.61
C LEU A 249 16.04 16.06 -3.89
N VAL A 250 14.81 15.53 -3.86
CA VAL A 250 13.65 16.18 -3.23
C VAL A 250 13.17 15.48 -1.97
N GLY A 251 13.76 14.33 -1.60
CA GLY A 251 13.41 13.66 -0.35
C GLY A 251 14.00 12.26 -0.18
N VAL A 252 13.46 11.54 0.80
CA VAL A 252 13.79 10.15 1.11
C VAL A 252 12.53 9.30 1.09
N HIS A 253 12.66 8.04 0.68
CA HIS A 253 11.56 7.08 0.63
C HIS A 253 11.88 5.87 1.51
N SER A 254 10.92 5.44 2.32
CA SER A 254 10.99 4.13 3.00
C SER A 254 9.68 3.35 2.84
N HIS A 255 9.81 2.02 2.80
CA HIS A 255 8.68 1.08 2.74
C HIS A 255 8.91 -0.06 3.73
N LEU A 256 8.09 -0.10 4.77
CA LEU A 256 8.29 -0.93 5.97
C LEU A 256 7.64 -2.32 5.88
N GLY A 257 7.05 -2.66 4.74
CA GLY A 257 6.34 -3.92 4.50
C GLY A 257 4.84 -3.73 4.30
N SER A 258 4.11 -4.85 4.36
CA SER A 258 2.65 -4.93 4.17
C SER A 258 1.96 -5.48 5.41
N THR A 259 0.63 -5.36 5.47
CA THR A 259 -0.21 -5.90 6.57
C THR A 259 0.19 -5.44 7.98
N ILE A 260 0.75 -4.23 8.09
CA ILE A 260 1.16 -3.62 9.36
C ILE A 260 -0.09 -3.29 10.20
N THR A 261 -0.18 -3.88 11.39
CA THR A 261 -1.31 -3.68 12.34
C THR A 261 -0.98 -2.74 13.50
N LYS A 262 0.29 -2.37 13.69
CA LYS A 262 0.76 -1.51 14.79
C LYS A 262 1.49 -0.29 14.23
N VAL A 263 1.03 0.91 14.56
CA VAL A 263 1.59 2.18 14.04
C VAL A 263 3.02 2.48 14.51
N ASN A 264 3.46 1.85 15.59
CA ASN A 264 4.76 2.10 16.22
C ASN A 264 5.95 1.97 15.25
N ILE A 265 5.87 1.08 14.26
CA ILE A 265 6.94 0.87 13.26
C ILE A 265 7.21 2.12 12.42
N PHE A 266 6.15 2.84 12.02
CA PHE A 266 6.28 4.13 11.36
C PHE A 266 6.93 5.14 12.31
N SER A 267 6.43 5.23 13.54
CA SER A 267 7.01 6.09 14.57
C SER A 267 8.48 5.78 14.89
N VAL A 268 9.05 4.61 14.54
CA VAL A 268 10.48 4.31 14.70
C VAL A 268 11.26 4.64 13.43
N CYS A 269 10.78 4.23 12.26
CA CYS A 269 11.41 4.53 10.97
C CYS A 269 11.70 6.02 10.78
N VAL A 270 10.75 6.87 11.17
CA VAL A 270 10.81 8.31 10.87
C VAL A 270 11.81 9.07 11.75
N ARG A 271 12.47 8.34 12.66
CA ARG A 271 13.44 8.82 13.67
C ARG A 271 14.91 8.60 13.32
N VAL A 272 15.14 7.88 12.24
CA VAL A 272 16.45 7.51 11.68
C VAL A 272 16.95 8.66 10.82
#